data_AF-A0A9E9LBM6-F1
#
_entry.id   AF-A0A9E9LBM6-F1
#
_cell.length_a   1.000
_cell.length_b   1.000
_cell.length_c   1.000
_cell.angle_alpha   90.00
_cell.angle_beta   90.00
_cell.angle_gamma   90.00
#
_symmetry.space_group_name_H-M   'P 1'
#
loop_
_entity.id
_entity.type
_entity.pdbx_description
1 polymer ?
#
loop_
_entity_poly.entity_id
_entity_poly.type
_entity_poly.pdbx_seq_one_letter_code
_entity_poly.pdbx_strand_id
1 'polypeptide(L)'
;MSNTENDTFADNPENLLKGHLYRLSGKKPVPCSFGEYITFMKSAANRIIEQTQVGDLLVSTIFTGIDHAFGAGEKRLFETKVFGLPDDIQPRWRFATWNQAVREHRRLVATLESRGKEELAEEIRKRQE
;
A
#
# COMPACT_ATOMS: atom_id res chain seq x y z
N MET A 1 -19.86 -30.61 31.81
CA MET A 1 -20.07 -29.16 31.67
C MET A 1 -18.74 -28.46 31.91
N SER A 2 -18.04 -28.14 30.83
CA SER A 2 -17.23 -26.93 30.62
C SER A 2 -16.43 -27.19 29.34
N ASN A 3 -17.05 -26.88 28.20
CA ASN A 3 -16.28 -26.75 26.96
C ASN A 3 -15.42 -25.51 27.15
N THR A 4 -14.13 -25.72 27.40
CA THR A 4 -13.14 -24.66 27.29
C THR A 4 -13.06 -24.33 25.80
N GLU A 5 -13.83 -23.34 25.37
CA GLU A 5 -13.64 -22.68 24.08
C GLU A 5 -12.24 -22.08 24.12
N ASN A 6 -11.31 -22.82 23.51
CA ASN A 6 -9.98 -22.33 23.23
C ASN A 6 -10.17 -21.20 22.22
N ASP A 7 -10.08 -19.98 22.72
CA ASP A 7 -10.26 -18.73 22.01
C ASP A 7 -9.04 -18.51 21.08
N THR A 8 -8.93 -19.30 20.02
CA THR A 8 -7.91 -19.16 18.98
C THR A 8 -8.34 -18.08 18.00
N PHE A 9 -8.16 -16.82 18.40
CA PHE A 9 -8.19 -15.66 17.51
C PHE A 9 -7.17 -15.72 16.34
N ALA A 10 -6.31 -16.75 16.29
CA ALA A 10 -5.18 -16.85 15.36
C ALA A 10 -5.47 -17.57 14.02
N ASP A 11 -6.58 -18.29 13.84
CA ASP A 11 -6.69 -19.25 12.71
C ASP A 11 -7.59 -18.82 11.54
N ASN A 12 -8.23 -17.64 11.58
CA ASN A 12 -9.01 -17.15 10.44
C ASN A 12 -8.58 -15.72 10.02
N PRO A 13 -7.87 -15.54 8.88
CA PRO A 13 -7.48 -14.23 8.38
C PRO A 13 -8.69 -13.31 8.07
N GLU A 14 -9.87 -13.88 7.82
CA GLU A 14 -11.11 -13.12 7.65
C GLU A 14 -11.49 -12.34 8.92
N ASN A 15 -11.29 -12.94 10.10
CA ASN A 15 -11.60 -12.28 11.38
C ASN A 15 -10.64 -11.11 11.64
N LEU A 16 -9.35 -11.27 11.33
CA LEU A 16 -8.34 -10.22 11.47
C LEU A 16 -8.60 -9.04 10.52
N LEU A 17 -9.08 -9.32 9.30
CA LEU A 17 -9.29 -8.30 8.27
C LEU A 17 -10.70 -7.69 8.31
N LYS A 18 -11.60 -8.23 9.14
CA LYS A 18 -12.97 -7.73 9.28
C LYS A 18 -12.98 -6.24 9.64
N GLY A 19 -13.68 -5.44 8.86
CA GLY A 19 -13.73 -3.97 9.04
C GLY A 19 -12.54 -3.20 8.46
N HIS A 20 -11.53 -3.89 7.94
CA HIS A 20 -10.31 -3.30 7.38
C HIS A 20 -10.17 -3.52 5.86
N LEU A 21 -11.20 -4.06 5.20
CA LEU A 21 -11.19 -4.35 3.76
C LEU A 21 -12.01 -3.33 2.96
N TYR A 22 -11.42 -2.94 1.83
CA TYR A 22 -11.95 -1.94 0.93
C TYR A 22 -11.75 -2.36 -0.52
N ARG A 23 -12.67 -1.92 -1.37
CA ARG A 23 -12.51 -1.89 -2.83
C ARG A 23 -12.59 -0.46 -3.32
N LEU A 24 -12.19 -0.21 -4.57
CA LEU A 24 -12.40 1.10 -5.18
C LEU A 24 -13.76 1.18 -5.87
N SER A 25 -14.38 2.35 -5.76
CA SER A 25 -15.45 2.83 -6.64
C SER A 25 -14.95 4.11 -7.28
N GLY A 26 -14.48 4.03 -8.53
CA GLY A 26 -13.64 5.08 -9.13
C GLY A 26 -12.37 5.31 -8.30
N LYS A 27 -12.18 6.53 -7.80
CA LYS A 27 -11.01 6.89 -6.96
C LYS A 27 -11.29 6.82 -5.45
N LYS A 28 -12.50 6.40 -5.04
CA LYS A 28 -12.93 6.40 -3.64
C LYS A 28 -12.88 4.98 -3.06
N PRO A 29 -12.18 4.74 -1.94
CA PRO A 29 -12.28 3.50 -1.21
C PRO A 29 -13.67 3.35 -0.58
N VAL A 30 -14.27 2.17 -0.72
CA VAL A 30 -15.52 1.79 -0.07
C VAL A 30 -15.32 0.49 0.70
N PRO A 31 -15.81 0.38 1.95
CA PRO A 31 -15.73 -0.87 2.71
C PRO A 31 -16.36 -2.02 1.91
N CYS A 32 -15.79 -3.21 2.05
CA CYS A 32 -16.33 -4.42 1.42
C CYS A 32 -16.10 -5.67 2.26
N SER A 33 -16.81 -6.74 1.91
CA SER A 33 -16.61 -8.08 2.48
C SER A 33 -15.28 -8.70 2.01
N PHE A 34 -14.84 -9.76 2.70
CA PHE A 34 -13.66 -10.52 2.30
C PHE A 34 -13.80 -11.10 0.88
N GLY A 35 -14.96 -11.65 0.54
CA GLY A 35 -15.22 -12.20 -0.80
C GLY A 35 -15.17 -11.14 -1.91
N GLU A 36 -15.73 -9.95 -1.66
CA GLU A 36 -15.65 -8.81 -2.59
C GLU A 36 -14.21 -8.32 -2.75
N TYR A 37 -13.45 -8.22 -1.65
CA TYR A 37 -12.03 -7.85 -1.68
C TYR A 37 -11.24 -8.85 -2.54
N ILE A 38 -11.34 -10.16 -2.27
CA ILE A 38 -10.64 -11.18 -3.04
C ILE A 38 -11.01 -11.10 -4.52
N THR A 39 -12.29 -10.93 -4.83
CA THR A 39 -12.76 -10.81 -6.22
C THR A 39 -12.19 -9.57 -6.90
N PHE A 40 -12.18 -8.43 -6.21
CA PHE A 40 -11.64 -7.18 -6.70
C PHE A 40 -10.13 -7.27 -6.98
N MET A 41 -9.38 -7.89 -6.07
CA MET A 41 -7.91 -7.96 -6.13
C MET A 41 -7.36 -8.95 -7.16
N LYS A 42 -8.18 -9.82 -7.74
CA LYS A 42 -7.78 -10.76 -8.81
C LYS A 42 -7.22 -10.06 -10.05
N SER A 43 -7.72 -8.86 -10.36
CA SER A 43 -7.25 -8.08 -11.51
C SER A 43 -6.26 -7.01 -11.09
N ALA A 44 -5.07 -7.00 -11.70
CA ALA A 44 -4.09 -5.95 -11.47
C ALA A 44 -4.62 -4.56 -11.86
N ALA A 45 -5.46 -4.47 -12.91
CA ALA A 45 -6.05 -3.22 -13.37
C ALA A 45 -6.98 -2.56 -12.34
N ASN A 46 -7.52 -3.34 -11.39
CA ASN A 46 -8.38 -2.80 -10.33
C ASN A 46 -7.57 -2.12 -9.22
N ARG A 47 -6.28 -2.44 -9.08
CA ARG A 47 -5.44 -1.99 -7.97
C ARG A 47 -4.23 -1.16 -8.37
N ILE A 48 -3.78 -1.24 -9.61
CA ILE A 48 -2.70 -0.38 -10.13
C ILE A 48 -3.28 0.99 -10.42
N ILE A 49 -2.72 2.02 -9.78
CA ILE A 49 -3.14 3.41 -9.95
C ILE A 49 -2.26 4.09 -10.99
N GLU A 50 -0.95 3.94 -10.84
CA GLU A 50 0.04 4.58 -11.70
C GLU A 50 1.35 3.79 -11.61
N GLN A 51 2.01 3.60 -12.74
CA GLN A 51 3.31 2.98 -12.85
C GLN A 51 4.16 3.79 -13.84
N THR A 52 5.34 4.19 -13.42
CA THR A 52 6.26 4.99 -14.24
C THR A 52 7.65 4.39 -14.18
N GLN A 53 8.22 4.11 -15.35
CA GLN A 53 9.59 3.63 -15.50
C GLN A 53 10.53 4.84 -15.62
N VAL A 54 11.57 4.88 -14.77
CA VAL A 54 12.63 5.89 -14.83
C VAL A 54 13.98 5.17 -14.87
N GLY A 55 14.56 5.02 -16.07
CA GLY A 55 15.75 4.19 -16.26
C GLY A 55 15.47 2.73 -15.93
N ASP A 56 16.25 2.15 -15.03
CA ASP A 56 16.10 0.79 -14.48
C ASP A 56 15.11 0.71 -13.30
N LEU A 57 14.60 1.85 -12.82
CA LEU A 57 13.71 1.93 -11.67
C LEU A 57 12.24 1.97 -12.07
N LEU A 58 11.39 1.35 -11.25
CA LEU A 58 9.94 1.40 -11.39
C LEU A 58 9.30 2.08 -10.18
N VAL A 59 8.64 3.21 -10.38
CA VAL A 59 7.74 3.82 -9.39
C VAL A 59 6.36 3.22 -9.58
N SER A 60 5.81 2.58 -8.55
CA SER A 60 4.51 1.90 -8.61
C SER A 60 3.62 2.36 -7.47
N THR A 61 2.47 2.90 -7.82
CA THR A 61 1.41 3.28 -6.88
C THR A 61 0.24 2.34 -7.04
N ILE A 62 -0.17 1.73 -5.93
CA ILE A 62 -1.26 0.76 -5.88
C ILE A 62 -2.26 1.09 -4.78
N PHE A 63 -3.46 0.58 -4.94
CA PHE A 63 -4.44 0.38 -3.89
C PHE A 63 -4.21 -0.99 -3.24
N THR A 64 -4.01 -1.03 -1.92
CA THR A 64 -3.80 -2.28 -1.19
C THR A 64 -5.12 -2.96 -0.84
N GLY A 65 -6.19 -2.18 -0.69
CA GLY A 65 -7.51 -2.63 -0.23
C GLY A 65 -7.55 -3.13 1.21
N ILE A 66 -6.42 -3.13 1.92
CA ILE A 66 -6.32 -3.43 3.35
C ILE A 66 -5.89 -2.16 4.07
N ASP A 67 -6.65 -1.77 5.10
CA ASP A 67 -6.31 -0.65 5.96
C ASP A 67 -5.12 -1.02 6.87
N HIS A 68 -3.91 -0.65 6.46
CA HIS A 68 -2.69 -0.95 7.22
C HIS A 68 -2.55 -0.18 8.54
N ALA A 69 -3.48 0.74 8.86
CA ALA A 69 -3.54 1.34 10.20
C ALA A 69 -4.25 0.44 11.21
N PHE A 70 -5.05 -0.54 10.78
CA PHE A 70 -5.82 -1.44 11.65
C PHE A 70 -6.59 -0.70 12.76
N GLY A 71 -7.18 0.45 12.43
CA GLY A 71 -7.95 1.27 13.39
C GLY A 71 -7.13 2.22 14.27
N ALA A 72 -5.80 2.14 14.25
CA ALA A 72 -4.91 2.98 15.06
C ALA A 72 -4.70 4.41 14.52
N GLY A 73 -5.54 4.88 13.58
CA GLY A 73 -5.45 6.23 13.03
C GLY A 73 -6.06 6.39 11.64
N GLU A 74 -5.53 7.36 10.89
CA GLU A 74 -5.93 7.59 9.51
C GLU A 74 -5.62 6.37 8.65
N LYS A 75 -6.56 6.00 7.77
CA LYS A 75 -6.49 4.78 6.96
C LYS A 75 -5.25 4.76 6.09
N ARG A 76 -4.71 3.56 5.84
CA ARG A 76 -3.52 3.37 4.99
C ARG A 76 -3.84 2.36 3.89
N LEU A 77 -4.52 2.83 2.85
CA LEU A 77 -5.13 2.01 1.78
C LEU A 77 -4.40 2.09 0.44
N PHE A 78 -3.49 3.03 0.31
CA PHE A 78 -2.70 3.25 -0.89
C PHE A 78 -1.23 3.12 -0.55
N GLU A 79 -0.46 2.53 -1.45
CA GLU A 79 0.98 2.37 -1.27
C GLU A 79 1.70 2.85 -2.53
N THR A 80 2.75 3.65 -2.34
CA THR A 80 3.72 3.94 -3.41
C THR A 80 5.05 3.32 -3.01
N LYS A 81 5.69 2.65 -3.97
CA LYS A 81 7.01 2.03 -3.81
C LYS A 81 7.86 2.30 -5.04
N VAL A 82 9.17 2.40 -4.84
CA VAL A 82 10.16 2.38 -5.91
C VAL A 82 10.86 1.02 -5.89
N PHE A 83 10.87 0.34 -7.03
CA PHE A 83 11.61 -0.90 -7.25
C PHE A 83 12.93 -0.61 -7.97
N GLY A 84 13.96 -1.41 -7.69
CA GLY A 84 15.31 -1.25 -8.23
C GLY A 84 16.24 -0.35 -7.41
N LEU A 85 15.80 0.12 -6.23
CA LEU A 85 16.68 0.77 -5.26
C LEU A 85 17.64 -0.26 -4.62
N PRO A 86 18.77 0.20 -4.02
CA PRO A 86 19.68 -0.66 -3.26
C PRO A 86 18.96 -1.54 -2.22
N ASP A 87 19.42 -2.79 -2.06
CA ASP A 87 18.75 -3.80 -1.24
C ASP A 87 18.63 -3.44 0.24
N ASP A 88 19.52 -2.57 0.74
CA ASP A 88 19.50 -2.04 2.10
C ASP A 88 18.31 -1.09 2.35
N ILE A 89 17.66 -0.59 1.30
CA ILE A 89 16.50 0.30 1.42
C ILE A 89 15.27 -0.24 0.69
N GLN A 90 14.18 -0.41 1.43
CA GLN A 90 12.89 -0.83 0.87
C GLN A 90 11.77 0.11 1.31
N PRO A 91 11.79 1.37 0.85
CA PRO A 91 10.82 2.35 1.28
C PRO A 91 9.40 1.95 0.86
N ARG A 92 8.44 2.21 1.74
CA ARG A 92 7.01 2.13 1.42
C ARG A 92 6.33 3.35 2.01
N TRP A 93 5.67 4.12 1.14
CA TRP A 93 4.87 5.25 1.58
C TRP A 93 3.40 4.89 1.49
N ARG A 94 2.67 5.04 2.59
CA ARG A 94 1.25 4.68 2.67
C ARG A 94 0.36 5.89 2.90
N PHE A 95 -0.75 5.91 2.18
CA PHE A 95 -1.65 7.06 2.13
C PHE A 95 -3.10 6.65 2.36
N ALA A 96 -3.89 7.61 2.85
CA ALA A 96 -5.33 7.44 3.08
C ALA A 96 -6.14 7.65 1.80
N THR A 97 -5.61 8.47 0.88
CA THR A 97 -6.34 8.91 -0.31
C THR A 97 -5.55 8.68 -1.59
N TRP A 98 -6.30 8.49 -2.67
CA TRP A 98 -5.77 8.38 -4.04
C TRP A 98 -4.87 9.57 -4.40
N ASN A 99 -5.34 10.79 -4.13
CA ASN A 99 -4.63 12.01 -4.52
C ASN A 99 -3.31 12.19 -3.78
N GLN A 100 -3.24 11.83 -2.49
CA GLN A 100 -1.97 11.83 -1.75
C GLN A 100 -0.98 10.85 -2.37
N ALA A 101 -1.44 9.64 -2.73
CA ALA A 101 -0.59 8.62 -3.34
C ALA A 101 -0.08 9.04 -4.72
N VAL A 102 -0.93 9.60 -5.58
CA VAL A 102 -0.53 10.15 -6.90
C VAL A 102 0.43 11.33 -6.75
N ARG A 103 0.23 12.20 -5.76
CA ARG A 103 1.16 13.31 -5.51
C ARG A 103 2.54 12.79 -5.12
N GLU A 104 2.61 11.78 -4.26
CA GLU A 104 3.89 11.16 -3.91
C GLU A 104 4.53 10.47 -5.12
N HIS A 105 3.74 9.75 -5.92
CA HIS A 105 4.20 9.13 -7.17
C HIS A 105 4.95 10.14 -8.04
N ARG A 106 4.30 11.27 -8.33
CA ARG A 106 4.86 12.33 -9.17
C ARG A 106 6.09 12.98 -8.56
N ARG A 107 6.11 13.18 -7.23
CA ARG A 107 7.28 13.68 -6.52
C ARG A 107 8.47 12.72 -6.69
N LEU A 108 8.25 11.42 -6.50
CA LEU A 108 9.30 10.40 -6.62
C LEU A 108 9.81 10.30 -8.06
N VAL A 109 8.93 10.29 -9.05
CA VAL A 109 9.31 10.33 -10.47
C VAL A 109 10.16 11.56 -10.76
N ALA A 110 9.70 12.75 -10.38
CA ALA A 110 10.44 13.99 -10.61
C ALA A 110 11.81 14.00 -9.91
N THR A 111 11.90 13.47 -8.68
CA THR A 111 13.18 13.30 -7.99
C THR A 111 14.10 12.36 -8.77
N LEU A 112 13.61 11.21 -9.22
CA LEU A 112 14.42 10.24 -9.95
C LEU A 112 14.89 10.79 -11.31
N GLU A 113 14.04 11.51 -12.02
CA GLU A 113 14.37 12.13 -13.31
C GLU A 113 15.40 13.27 -13.18
N SER A 114 15.34 14.05 -12.09
CA SER A 114 16.19 15.24 -11.91
C SER A 114 17.46 15.01 -11.12
N ARG A 115 17.41 14.13 -10.11
CA ARG A 115 18.44 13.94 -9.07
C ARG A 115 19.00 12.52 -9.06
N GLY A 116 18.31 11.58 -9.69
CA GLY A 116 18.75 10.18 -9.82
C GLY A 116 18.53 9.35 -8.56
N LYS A 117 18.96 8.08 -8.67
CA LYS A 117 18.68 7.04 -7.66
C LYS A 117 19.44 7.23 -6.35
N GLU A 118 20.69 7.67 -6.41
CA GLU A 118 21.57 7.79 -5.24
C GLU A 118 21.08 8.88 -4.28
N GLU A 119 20.60 10.00 -4.84
CA GLU A 119 20.10 11.10 -4.03
C GLU A 119 18.75 10.77 -3.36
N LEU A 120 17.88 10.02 -4.04
CA LEU A 120 16.67 9.48 -3.41
C LEU A 120 17.01 8.46 -2.31
N ALA A 121 17.98 7.58 -2.55
CA ALA A 121 18.42 6.60 -1.56
C ALA A 121 18.93 7.27 -0.28
N GLU A 122 19.75 8.30 -0.42
CA GLU A 122 20.24 9.08 0.71
C GLU A 122 19.13 9.82 1.47
N GLU A 123 18.16 10.40 0.75
CA GLU A 123 16.96 11.01 1.35
C GLU A 123 16.17 9.98 2.19
N ILE A 124 16.09 8.73 1.74
CA ILE A 124 15.40 7.67 2.46
C ILE A 124 16.15 7.29 3.73
N ARG A 125 17.48 7.10 3.66
CA ARG A 125 18.30 6.73 4.82
C ARG A 125 18.17 7.77 5.95
N LYS A 126 18.25 9.06 5.60
CA LYS A 126 18.10 10.17 6.57
C LYS A 126 16.74 10.24 7.26
N ARG A 127 15.69 9.64 6.69
CA ARG A 127 14.34 9.62 7.31
C ARG A 127 14.13 8.41 8.22
N GLN A 128 15.06 7.46 8.22
CA GLN A 128 15.01 6.24 9.02
C GLN A 128 15.93 6.31 10.25
N GLU A 129 16.81 7.31 10.31
CA GLU A 129 17.55 7.75 11.51
C GLU A 129 16.66 8.57 12.45
#